data_AF-A0A1X7SDR0-F1
#
_entry.id   AF-A0A1X7SDR0-F1
#
_cell.length_a   1.000
_cell.length_b   1.000
_cell.length_c   1.000
_cell.angle_alpha   90.00
_cell.angle_beta   90.00
_cell.angle_gamma   90.00
#
_symmetry.space_group_name_H-M   'P 1'
#
loop_
_entity.id
_entity.type
_entity.pdbx_description
1 polymer ?
#
loop_
_entity_poly.entity_id
_entity_poly.type
_entity_poly.pdbx_seq_one_letter_code
_entity_poly.pdbx_strand_id
1 'polypeptide(L)'
;SPPPPASVDDSKVKSSIQEWKNITEEIEKLKANITMLTEEKSELEEKNENSTEENEKLKAKVVDSETYIATLTEEKTLTNGEMKKLKAKVADDDMVIAKLTKEKLQLKEELQSMKDISTDTKSIQCDYWTKAELPFDGMVTLGKKVCLYNAKSSHELELDECGLSLSLPDGLFSPVDSTVYEAAAQGLWGGDFEFPGGTHLISSVCYISVSPTVPQLDKPVTVELVHCAHLSSESQSKYLSFVVAE
;
A
#
# COMPACT_ATOMS: atom_id res chain seq x y z
N SER A 1 60.76 -109.48 70.03
CA SER A 1 60.18 -109.43 68.68
C SER A 1 59.40 -108.14 68.51
N PRO A 2 59.63 -107.33 67.47
CA PRO A 2 58.75 -106.22 67.14
C PRO A 2 57.40 -106.76 66.62
N PRO A 3 56.28 -106.04 66.84
CA PRO A 3 54.94 -106.49 66.46
C PRO A 3 54.74 -106.43 64.94
N PRO A 4 53.82 -107.26 64.38
CA PRO A 4 53.59 -107.31 62.94
C PRO A 4 52.96 -105.99 62.44
N PRO A 5 53.28 -105.56 61.20
CA PRO A 5 52.78 -104.32 60.64
C PRO A 5 51.25 -104.36 60.53
N ALA A 6 50.60 -103.26 60.94
CA ALA A 6 49.15 -103.13 60.87
C ALA A 6 48.65 -103.30 59.43
N SER A 7 47.75 -104.26 59.21
CA SER A 7 47.06 -104.47 57.93
C SER A 7 46.17 -103.27 57.63
N VAL A 8 46.55 -102.49 56.61
CA VAL A 8 45.73 -101.40 56.09
C VAL A 8 44.50 -101.99 55.38
N ASP A 9 43.31 -101.52 55.74
CA ASP A 9 42.04 -101.98 55.16
C ASP A 9 41.79 -101.32 53.80
N ASP A 10 42.08 -102.05 52.72
CA ASP A 10 41.97 -101.61 51.31
C ASP A 10 40.59 -101.07 50.90
N SER A 11 39.52 -101.47 51.61
CA SER A 11 38.16 -101.00 51.36
C SER A 11 38.01 -99.50 51.65
N LYS A 12 38.62 -99.04 52.74
CA LYS A 12 38.57 -97.64 53.18
C LYS A 12 39.30 -96.71 52.22
N VAL A 13 40.44 -97.18 51.69
CA VAL A 13 41.24 -96.45 50.70
C VAL A 13 40.46 -96.26 49.39
N LYS A 14 39.76 -97.30 48.91
CA LYS A 14 38.93 -97.20 47.69
C LYS A 14 37.75 -96.23 47.84
N SER A 15 37.07 -96.21 48.99
CA SER A 15 35.98 -95.26 49.26
C SER A 15 36.46 -93.81 49.20
N SER A 16 37.59 -93.52 49.87
CA SER A 16 38.18 -92.18 49.83
C SER A 16 38.59 -91.76 48.42
N ILE A 17 39.15 -92.66 47.60
CA ILE A 17 39.49 -92.35 46.20
C ILE A 17 38.24 -91.96 45.40
N GLN A 18 37.11 -92.63 45.61
CA GLN A 18 35.86 -92.30 44.90
C GLN A 18 35.29 -90.96 45.35
N GLU A 19 35.32 -90.66 46.65
CA GLU A 19 34.93 -89.35 47.20
C GLU A 19 35.81 -88.23 46.62
N TRP A 20 37.13 -88.42 46.56
CA TRP A 20 38.07 -87.47 45.94
C TRP A 20 37.77 -87.22 44.47
N LYS A 21 37.40 -88.26 43.71
CA LYS A 21 36.97 -88.11 42.31
C LYS A 21 35.72 -87.26 42.19
N ASN A 22 34.69 -87.54 43.00
CA ASN A 22 33.45 -86.77 42.99
C ASN A 22 33.69 -85.30 43.37
N ILE A 23 34.52 -85.04 44.39
CA ILE A 23 34.92 -83.67 44.78
C ILE A 23 35.63 -82.96 43.62
N THR A 24 36.50 -83.66 42.89
CA THR A 24 37.22 -83.08 41.75
C THR A 24 36.27 -82.68 40.63
N GLU A 25 35.30 -83.54 40.29
CA GLU A 25 34.26 -83.22 39.28
C GLU A 25 33.38 -82.03 39.70
N GLU A 26 33.01 -81.94 40.98
CA GLU A 26 32.27 -80.79 41.52
C GLU A 26 33.08 -79.49 41.43
N ILE A 27 34.38 -79.54 41.75
CA ILE A 27 35.29 -78.38 41.63
C ILE A 27 35.39 -77.90 40.18
N GLU A 28 35.51 -78.82 39.21
CA GLU A 28 35.55 -78.45 37.78
C GLU A 28 34.25 -77.78 37.32
N LYS A 29 33.08 -78.31 37.74
CA LYS A 29 31.77 -77.68 37.45
C LYS A 29 31.66 -76.29 38.06
N LEU A 30 32.07 -76.13 39.32
CA LEU A 30 32.07 -74.84 40.01
C LEU A 30 32.97 -73.83 39.29
N LYS A 31 34.15 -74.27 38.83
CA LYS A 31 35.08 -73.41 38.08
C LYS A 31 34.50 -72.94 36.74
N ALA A 32 33.79 -73.81 36.02
CA ALA A 32 33.09 -73.44 34.79
C ALA A 32 31.99 -72.40 35.07
N ASN A 33 31.18 -72.60 36.12
CA ASN A 33 30.15 -71.66 36.52
C ASN A 33 30.73 -70.29 36.94
N ILE A 34 31.84 -70.28 37.69
CA ILE A 34 32.53 -69.03 38.07
C ILE A 34 33.00 -68.28 36.83
N THR A 35 33.54 -68.98 35.82
CA THR A 35 34.01 -68.36 34.58
C THR A 35 32.84 -67.73 33.82
N MET A 36 31.73 -68.46 33.66
CA MET A 36 30.52 -67.98 32.99
C MET A 36 29.92 -66.76 33.70
N LEU A 37 29.78 -66.80 35.03
CA LEU A 37 29.27 -65.68 35.81
C LEU A 37 30.17 -64.44 35.74
N THR A 38 31.48 -64.63 35.56
CA THR A 38 32.42 -63.52 35.40
C THR A 38 32.22 -62.82 34.05
N GLU A 39 32.03 -63.59 32.98
CA GLU A 39 31.73 -63.06 31.65
C GLU A 39 30.39 -62.29 31.65
N GLU A 40 29.31 -62.91 32.16
CA GLU A 40 27.99 -62.27 32.26
C GLU A 40 28.04 -60.97 33.07
N LYS A 41 28.83 -60.95 34.16
CA LYS A 41 29.04 -59.73 34.95
C LYS A 41 29.70 -58.62 34.14
N SER A 42 30.71 -58.96 33.33
CA SER A 42 31.41 -58.00 32.46
C SER A 42 30.47 -57.41 31.40
N GLU A 43 29.67 -58.25 30.74
CA GLU A 43 28.69 -57.80 29.75
C GLU A 43 27.62 -56.87 30.37
N LEU A 44 27.17 -57.18 31.60
CA LEU A 44 26.22 -56.34 32.33
C LEU A 44 26.83 -55.00 32.75
N GLU A 45 28.10 -54.97 33.16
CA GLU A 45 28.82 -53.73 33.48
C GLU A 45 28.94 -52.82 32.25
N GLU A 46 29.34 -53.35 31.10
CA GLU A 46 29.44 -52.59 29.84
C GLU A 46 28.07 -52.03 29.41
N LYS A 47 27.02 -52.86 29.45
CA LYS A 47 25.66 -52.43 29.12
C LYS A 47 25.17 -51.32 30.05
N ASN A 48 25.50 -51.41 31.33
CA ASN A 48 25.12 -50.41 32.32
C ASN A 48 25.86 -49.08 32.10
N GLU A 49 27.15 -49.12 31.72
CA GLU A 49 27.92 -47.93 31.37
C GLU A 49 27.35 -47.23 30.13
N ASN A 50 27.08 -48.00 29.06
CA ASN A 50 26.44 -47.47 27.85
C ASN A 50 25.08 -46.83 28.13
N SER A 51 24.24 -47.49 28.95
CA SER A 51 22.94 -46.92 29.34
C SER A 51 23.08 -45.65 30.18
N THR A 52 24.13 -45.55 31.01
CA THR A 52 24.41 -44.36 31.79
C THR A 52 24.81 -43.19 30.88
N GLU A 53 25.67 -43.42 29.89
CA GLU A 53 26.07 -42.40 28.93
C GLU A 53 24.88 -41.90 28.08
N GLU A 54 24.01 -42.81 27.62
CA GLU A 54 22.81 -42.44 26.87
C GLU A 54 21.84 -41.59 27.71
N ASN A 55 21.66 -41.94 28.99
CA ASN A 55 20.82 -41.18 29.91
C ASN A 55 21.34 -39.75 30.14
N GLU A 56 22.65 -39.56 30.27
CA GLU A 56 23.24 -38.22 30.40
C GLU A 56 23.09 -37.40 29.11
N LYS A 57 23.24 -38.02 27.93
CA LYS A 57 22.95 -37.37 26.63
C LYS A 57 21.48 -36.96 26.51
N LEU A 58 20.55 -37.80 26.97
CA LEU A 58 19.12 -37.49 26.96
C LEU A 58 18.78 -36.35 27.91
N LYS A 59 19.35 -36.33 29.13
CA LYS A 59 19.20 -35.20 30.06
C LYS A 59 19.63 -33.87 29.43
N ALA A 60 20.79 -33.83 28.77
CA ALA A 60 21.26 -32.62 28.12
C ALA A 60 20.26 -32.12 27.06
N LYS A 61 19.74 -33.02 26.21
CA LYS A 61 18.71 -32.67 25.22
C LYS A 61 17.40 -32.20 25.84
N VAL A 62 17.01 -32.75 27.00
CA VAL A 62 15.83 -32.30 27.74
C VAL A 62 16.01 -30.86 28.22
N VAL A 63 17.17 -30.55 28.81
CA VAL A 63 17.50 -29.18 29.26
C VAL A 63 17.49 -28.17 28.10
N ASP A 64 18.07 -28.53 26.95
CA ASP A 64 18.03 -27.69 25.75
C ASP A 64 16.59 -27.45 25.27
N SER A 65 15.76 -28.51 25.28
CA SER A 65 14.35 -28.43 24.87
C SER A 65 13.52 -27.58 25.83
N GLU A 66 13.74 -27.71 27.14
CA GLU A 66 13.09 -26.88 28.17
C GLU A 66 13.44 -25.40 27.99
N THR A 67 14.72 -25.11 27.72
CA THR A 67 15.19 -23.74 27.43
C THR A 67 14.49 -23.17 26.19
N TYR A 68 14.40 -23.96 25.12
CA TYR A 68 13.69 -23.55 23.90
C TYR A 68 12.20 -23.28 24.15
N ILE A 69 11.52 -24.15 24.91
CA ILE A 69 10.12 -23.96 25.30
C ILE A 69 9.93 -22.67 26.11
N ALA A 70 10.85 -22.35 27.01
CA ALA A 70 10.81 -21.11 27.79
C ALA A 70 10.88 -19.87 26.86
N THR A 71 11.82 -19.85 25.92
CA THR A 71 11.97 -18.73 24.97
C THR A 71 10.73 -18.53 24.10
N LEU A 72 10.17 -19.61 23.54
CA LEU A 72 8.92 -19.56 22.78
C LEU A 72 7.72 -19.07 23.61
N THR A 73 7.70 -19.42 24.90
CA THR A 73 6.64 -18.98 25.81
C THR A 73 6.73 -17.48 26.05
N GLU A 74 7.93 -16.95 26.29
CA GLU A 74 8.16 -15.50 26.44
C GLU A 74 7.76 -14.73 25.17
N GLU A 75 8.20 -15.15 23.99
CA GLU A 75 7.83 -14.54 22.71
C GLU A 75 6.30 -14.53 22.50
N LYS A 76 5.63 -15.64 22.84
CA LYS A 76 4.17 -15.73 22.75
C LYS A 76 3.48 -14.75 23.70
N THR A 77 4.01 -14.55 24.92
CA THR A 77 3.43 -13.58 25.85
C THR A 77 3.59 -12.14 25.39
N LEU A 78 4.76 -11.79 24.83
CA LEU A 78 5.04 -10.46 24.26
C LEU A 78 4.09 -10.17 23.09
N THR A 79 4.02 -11.09 22.13
CA THR A 79 3.17 -10.96 20.93
C THR A 79 1.69 -10.80 21.30
N ASN A 80 1.21 -11.56 22.29
CA ASN A 80 -0.17 -11.43 22.77
C ASN A 80 -0.43 -10.08 23.46
N GLY A 81 0.57 -9.51 24.13
CA GLY A 81 0.50 -8.16 24.70
C GLY A 81 0.35 -7.08 23.62
N GLU A 82 1.17 -7.15 22.57
CA GLU A 82 1.11 -6.23 21.43
C GLU A 82 -0.22 -6.32 20.69
N MET A 83 -0.74 -7.55 20.48
CA MET A 83 -2.03 -7.77 19.83
C MET A 83 -3.19 -7.12 20.59
N LYS A 84 -3.19 -7.18 21.94
CA LYS A 84 -4.19 -6.49 22.77
C LYS A 84 -4.12 -4.97 22.61
N LYS A 85 -2.91 -4.40 22.59
CA LYS A 85 -2.70 -2.96 22.41
C LYS A 85 -3.18 -2.49 21.03
N LEU A 86 -2.87 -3.26 19.97
CA LEU A 86 -3.33 -2.96 18.61
C LEU A 86 -4.85 -3.03 18.51
N LYS A 87 -5.47 -4.04 19.12
CA LYS A 87 -6.94 -4.19 19.15
C LYS A 87 -7.64 -3.00 19.82
N ALA A 88 -7.08 -2.47 20.91
CA ALA A 88 -7.61 -1.27 21.55
C ALA A 88 -7.53 -0.05 20.63
N LYS A 89 -6.38 0.15 19.94
CA LYS A 89 -6.20 1.26 19.00
C LYS A 89 -7.15 1.19 17.81
N VAL A 90 -7.40 0.00 17.27
CA VAL A 90 -8.38 -0.19 16.18
C VAL A 90 -9.79 0.20 16.62
N ALA A 91 -10.20 -0.13 17.85
CA ALA A 91 -11.51 0.28 18.37
C ALA A 91 -11.63 1.81 18.51
N ASP A 92 -10.56 2.50 18.91
CA ASP A 92 -10.53 3.97 18.98
C ASP A 92 -10.61 4.58 17.57
N ASP A 93 -9.84 4.05 16.60
CA ASP A 93 -9.84 4.51 15.21
C ASP A 93 -11.22 4.29 14.55
N ASP A 94 -11.90 3.17 14.81
CA ASP A 94 -13.26 2.89 14.32
C ASP A 94 -14.27 3.93 14.84
N MET A 95 -14.15 4.35 16.11
CA MET A 95 -15.00 5.41 16.68
C MET A 95 -14.75 6.75 15.99
N VAL A 96 -13.50 7.08 15.67
CA VAL A 96 -13.13 8.31 14.94
C VAL A 96 -13.70 8.26 13.52
N ILE A 97 -13.58 7.13 12.82
CA ILE A 97 -14.13 6.94 11.48
C ILE A 97 -15.64 7.12 11.49
N ALA A 98 -16.36 6.55 12.46
CA ALA A 98 -17.80 6.73 12.59
C ALA A 98 -18.19 8.20 12.78
N LYS A 99 -17.45 8.94 13.60
CA LYS A 99 -17.68 10.38 13.82
C LYS A 99 -17.43 11.20 12.54
N LEU A 100 -16.28 11.01 11.89
CA LEU A 100 -15.95 11.69 10.64
C LEU A 100 -16.93 11.37 9.51
N THR A 101 -17.42 10.13 9.45
CA THR A 101 -18.43 9.72 8.45
C THR A 101 -19.74 10.47 8.64
N LYS A 102 -20.16 10.66 9.91
CA LYS A 102 -21.35 11.46 10.23
C LYS A 102 -21.16 12.94 9.86
N GLU A 103 -20.03 13.54 10.23
CA GLU A 103 -19.71 14.94 9.89
C GLU A 103 -19.64 15.15 8.37
N LYS A 104 -19.04 14.20 7.63
CA LYS A 104 -18.99 14.24 6.16
C LYS A 104 -20.37 14.20 5.52
N LEU A 105 -21.30 13.40 6.06
CA LEU A 105 -22.68 13.36 5.58
C LEU A 105 -23.40 14.68 5.84
N GLN A 106 -23.24 15.25 7.05
CA GLN A 106 -23.83 16.55 7.42
C GLN A 106 -23.32 17.67 6.50
N LEU A 107 -22.01 17.76 6.27
CA LEU A 107 -21.44 18.76 5.36
C LEU A 107 -21.94 18.59 3.92
N LYS A 108 -22.14 17.35 3.47
CA LYS A 108 -22.68 17.08 2.13
C LYS A 108 -24.13 17.57 2.00
N GLU A 109 -24.95 17.39 3.04
CA GLU A 109 -26.32 17.90 3.09
C GLU A 109 -26.36 19.43 3.14
N GLU A 110 -25.50 20.07 3.94
CA GLU A 110 -25.39 21.54 4.00
C GLU A 110 -24.93 22.13 2.65
N LEU A 111 -23.96 21.50 1.98
CA LEU A 111 -23.48 21.94 0.68
C LEU A 111 -24.57 21.81 -0.39
N GLN A 112 -25.35 20.73 -0.36
CA GLN A 112 -26.51 20.56 -1.24
C GLN A 112 -27.59 21.62 -0.95
N SER A 113 -27.88 21.90 0.32
CA SER A 113 -28.84 22.94 0.73
C SER A 113 -28.41 24.34 0.29
N MET A 114 -27.12 24.69 0.44
CA MET A 114 -26.58 25.96 -0.07
C MET A 114 -26.67 26.06 -1.60
N LYS A 115 -26.45 24.96 -2.32
CA LYS A 115 -26.64 24.92 -3.78
C LYS A 115 -28.09 25.19 -4.18
N ASP A 116 -29.04 24.67 -3.42
CA ASP A 116 -30.48 24.83 -3.68
C ASP A 116 -31.01 26.22 -3.27
N ILE A 117 -30.34 26.93 -2.35
CA ILE A 117 -30.65 28.33 -2.00
C ILE A 117 -29.96 29.32 -2.96
N SER A 118 -28.81 28.95 -3.54
CA SER A 118 -28.06 29.76 -4.50
C SER A 118 -28.76 29.96 -5.85
N THR A 119 -29.88 29.28 -6.12
CA THR A 119 -30.67 29.53 -7.34
C THR A 119 -31.45 30.85 -7.31
N ASP A 120 -31.51 31.55 -6.17
CA ASP A 120 -32.27 32.81 -6.03
C ASP A 120 -31.41 34.08 -5.87
N THR A 121 -30.07 33.99 -5.83
CA THR A 121 -29.21 35.18 -5.76
C THR A 121 -28.07 35.11 -6.76
N LYS A 122 -28.22 35.92 -7.82
CA LYS A 122 -27.20 36.56 -8.67
C LYS A 122 -25.74 36.12 -8.43
N SER A 123 -25.10 35.70 -9.52
CA SER A 123 -23.67 35.34 -9.70
C SER A 123 -23.31 33.88 -9.46
N ILE A 124 -23.54 33.02 -10.46
CA ILE A 124 -22.85 31.72 -10.53
C ILE A 124 -21.91 31.77 -11.73
N GLN A 125 -20.70 32.25 -11.45
CA GLN A 125 -19.51 32.03 -12.26
C GLN A 125 -18.98 30.64 -11.86
N CYS A 126 -19.26 29.63 -12.69
CA CYS A 126 -18.69 28.29 -12.53
C CYS A 126 -17.46 28.17 -13.43
N ASP A 127 -16.27 28.41 -12.89
CA ASP A 127 -15.01 28.09 -13.55
C ASP A 127 -14.74 26.57 -13.45
N TYR A 128 -15.36 25.74 -14.30
CA TYR A 128 -15.02 24.31 -14.37
C TYR A 128 -14.07 24.02 -15.52
N TRP A 129 -12.90 23.47 -15.18
CA TRP A 129 -11.91 22.97 -16.13
C TRP A 129 -12.43 21.69 -16.80
N THR A 130 -12.87 21.78 -18.06
CA THR A 130 -13.15 20.58 -18.84
C THR A 130 -11.91 20.16 -19.63
N LYS A 131 -11.40 18.95 -19.32
CA LYS A 131 -10.42 18.22 -20.15
C LYS A 131 -10.93 17.82 -21.54
N ALA A 132 -12.14 18.24 -21.92
CA ALA A 132 -12.65 18.05 -23.26
C ALA A 132 -11.78 18.85 -24.23
N GLU A 133 -10.85 18.14 -24.86
CA GLU A 133 -10.07 18.57 -26.01
C GLU A 133 -11.05 19.07 -27.07
N LEU A 134 -10.99 20.37 -27.36
CA LEU A 134 -11.59 20.90 -28.59
C LEU A 134 -10.95 20.18 -29.79
N PRO A 135 -11.62 20.11 -30.95
CA PRO A 135 -11.28 19.21 -32.06
C PRO A 135 -10.01 19.59 -32.84
N PHE A 136 -9.06 20.30 -32.24
CA PHE A 136 -7.86 20.79 -32.89
C PHE A 136 -6.70 19.78 -32.77
N ASP A 137 -6.69 18.80 -33.66
CA ASP A 137 -5.58 17.86 -33.80
C ASP A 137 -4.28 18.61 -34.14
N GLY A 138 -3.20 18.33 -33.41
CA GLY A 138 -1.89 18.99 -33.59
C GLY A 138 -1.67 20.34 -32.87
N MET A 139 -2.62 20.84 -32.09
CA MET A 139 -2.49 22.11 -31.35
C MET A 139 -2.35 21.90 -29.84
N VAL A 140 -1.48 22.67 -29.19
CA VAL A 140 -1.27 22.66 -27.73
C VAL A 140 -2.22 23.65 -27.08
N THR A 141 -2.97 23.21 -26.07
CA THR A 141 -3.82 24.09 -25.27
C THR A 141 -3.00 24.80 -24.20
N LEU A 142 -2.95 26.12 -24.24
CA LEU A 142 -2.27 26.96 -23.23
C LEU A 142 -3.12 27.13 -21.97
N GLY A 143 -4.45 27.22 -22.14
CA GLY A 143 -5.40 27.39 -21.05
C GLY A 143 -6.82 27.36 -21.59
N LYS A 144 -7.79 27.01 -20.74
CA LYS A 144 -9.22 26.99 -21.08
C LYS A 144 -10.03 27.47 -19.90
N LYS A 145 -10.96 28.38 -20.14
CA LYS A 145 -11.93 28.85 -19.15
C LYS A 145 -13.32 28.83 -19.75
N VAL A 146 -14.28 28.42 -18.94
CA VAL A 146 -15.70 28.37 -19.29
C VAL A 146 -16.45 29.12 -18.21
N CYS A 147 -17.32 30.03 -18.57
CA CYS A 147 -18.21 30.74 -17.65
C CYS A 147 -19.66 30.51 -18.02
N LEU A 148 -20.46 30.17 -17.00
CA LEU A 148 -21.90 30.27 -17.09
C LEU A 148 -22.32 31.70 -16.74
N TYR A 149 -23.19 32.30 -17.53
CA TYR A 149 -23.62 33.67 -17.33
C TYR A 149 -25.11 33.85 -17.62
N ASN A 150 -25.70 34.90 -17.05
CA ASN A 150 -27.07 35.30 -17.33
C ASN A 150 -27.04 36.58 -18.19
N ALA A 151 -27.85 36.65 -19.25
CA ALA A 151 -27.97 37.83 -20.10
C ALA A 151 -28.48 39.09 -19.38
N LYS A 152 -28.91 38.99 -18.11
CA LYS A 152 -29.33 40.10 -17.24
C LYS A 152 -28.18 40.91 -16.63
N SER A 153 -26.95 40.41 -16.68
CA SER A 153 -25.79 41.14 -16.15
C SER A 153 -24.56 40.95 -17.02
N SER A 154 -23.67 41.94 -16.99
CA SER A 154 -22.36 41.84 -17.63
C SER A 154 -21.47 40.84 -16.89
N HIS A 155 -20.65 40.11 -17.63
CA HIS A 155 -19.69 39.15 -17.09
C HIS A 155 -18.36 39.27 -17.82
N GLU A 156 -17.28 38.91 -17.14
CA GLU A 156 -15.93 38.96 -17.69
C GLU A 156 -15.23 37.63 -17.44
N LEU A 157 -14.56 37.14 -18.48
CA LEU A 157 -13.78 35.92 -18.46
C LEU A 157 -12.33 36.27 -18.79
N GLU A 158 -11.46 36.10 -17.80
CA GLU A 158 -10.01 36.32 -17.92
C GLU A 158 -9.27 34.98 -18.03
N LEU A 159 -8.44 34.84 -19.05
CA LEU A 159 -7.53 33.71 -19.27
C LEU A 159 -6.09 34.23 -19.22
N ASP A 160 -5.55 34.30 -18.00
CA ASP A 160 -4.26 34.90 -17.69
C ASP A 160 -3.09 34.25 -18.44
N GLU A 161 -3.15 32.93 -18.64
CA GLU A 161 -2.10 32.17 -19.33
C GLU A 161 -1.88 32.65 -20.77
N CYS A 162 -2.88 33.29 -21.36
CA CYS A 162 -2.87 33.80 -22.74
C CYS A 162 -2.98 35.32 -22.82
N GLY A 163 -3.09 36.02 -21.68
CA GLY A 163 -3.37 37.46 -21.66
C GLY A 163 -4.64 37.81 -22.42
N LEU A 164 -5.70 37.02 -22.27
CA LEU A 164 -6.99 37.21 -22.93
C LEU A 164 -8.05 37.64 -21.90
N SER A 165 -8.77 38.71 -22.19
CA SER A 165 -10.02 39.08 -21.50
C SER A 165 -11.19 39.03 -22.49
N LEU A 166 -12.31 38.46 -22.02
CA LEU A 166 -13.56 38.35 -22.77
C LEU A 166 -14.67 38.99 -21.94
N SER A 167 -15.16 40.14 -22.39
CA SER A 167 -16.23 40.87 -21.70
C SER A 167 -17.57 40.66 -22.42
N LEU A 168 -18.54 40.10 -21.70
CA LEU A 168 -19.90 39.80 -22.13
C LEU A 168 -20.83 40.88 -21.57
N PRO A 169 -21.42 41.76 -22.40
CA PRO A 169 -22.30 42.82 -21.92
C PRO A 169 -23.67 42.29 -21.47
N ASP A 170 -24.38 43.10 -20.71
CA ASP A 170 -25.79 42.87 -20.41
C ASP A 170 -26.63 42.91 -21.71
N GLY A 171 -27.72 42.15 -21.80
CA GLY A 171 -28.57 42.13 -23.00
C GLY A 171 -27.87 41.61 -24.26
N LEU A 172 -26.91 40.70 -24.09
CA LEU A 172 -26.23 40.00 -25.20
C LEU A 172 -27.20 39.20 -26.09
N PHE A 173 -28.31 38.74 -25.50
CA PHE A 173 -29.43 38.09 -26.19
C PHE A 173 -30.75 38.76 -25.82
N SER A 174 -31.63 38.89 -26.81
CA SER A 174 -33.00 39.40 -26.69
C SER A 174 -34.00 38.38 -27.27
N PRO A 175 -35.09 38.06 -26.56
CA PRO A 175 -35.51 38.60 -25.26
C PRO A 175 -34.69 38.01 -24.09
N VAL A 176 -34.40 38.86 -23.10
CA VAL A 176 -33.67 38.46 -21.89
C VAL A 176 -34.55 37.55 -21.04
N ASP A 177 -34.30 36.25 -21.08
CA ASP A 177 -34.95 35.26 -20.24
C ASP A 177 -34.11 34.95 -18.98
N SER A 178 -34.55 33.97 -18.20
CA SER A 178 -33.81 33.48 -17.02
C SER A 178 -32.80 32.39 -17.38
N THR A 179 -32.56 32.15 -18.67
CA THR A 179 -31.73 31.06 -19.14
C THR A 179 -30.27 31.33 -18.81
N VAL A 180 -29.56 30.26 -18.43
CA VAL A 180 -28.12 30.30 -18.19
C VAL A 180 -27.44 29.97 -19.50
N TYR A 181 -26.59 30.90 -19.93
CA TYR A 181 -25.77 30.83 -21.13
C TYR A 181 -24.36 30.37 -20.78
N GLU A 182 -23.64 29.80 -21.74
CA GLU A 182 -22.26 29.35 -21.58
C GLU A 182 -21.36 30.13 -22.52
N ALA A 183 -20.28 30.71 -22.03
CA ALA A 183 -19.19 31.21 -22.86
C ALA A 183 -17.91 30.49 -22.48
N ALA A 184 -17.08 30.21 -23.47
CA ALA A 184 -15.78 29.59 -23.27
C ALA A 184 -14.72 30.33 -24.06
N ALA A 185 -13.53 30.42 -23.48
CA ALA A 185 -12.34 30.85 -24.18
C ALA A 185 -11.21 29.84 -23.96
N GLN A 186 -10.47 29.55 -25.01
CA GLN A 186 -9.35 28.63 -25.00
C GLN A 186 -8.19 29.22 -25.76
N GLY A 187 -7.03 29.28 -25.11
CA GLY A 187 -5.79 29.69 -25.75
C GLY A 187 -5.06 28.50 -26.37
N LEU A 188 -4.49 28.74 -27.55
CA LEU A 188 -3.92 27.72 -28.41
C LEU A 188 -2.50 28.13 -28.81
N TRP A 189 -1.61 27.15 -28.84
CA TRP A 189 -0.23 27.29 -29.29
C TRP A 189 0.17 26.13 -30.22
N GLY A 190 0.93 26.45 -31.26
CA GLY A 190 1.20 25.49 -32.32
C GLY A 190 0.00 25.33 -33.25
N GLY A 191 0.24 24.70 -34.40
CA GLY A 191 -0.71 24.60 -35.51
C GLY A 191 -0.21 25.28 -36.78
N ASP A 192 -0.68 24.78 -37.92
CA ASP A 192 -0.35 25.32 -39.23
C ASP A 192 -1.37 26.41 -39.60
N PHE A 193 -1.06 27.66 -39.26
CA PHE A 193 -1.88 28.82 -39.62
C PHE A 193 -1.35 29.52 -40.86
N GLU A 194 -2.21 29.68 -41.86
CA GLU A 194 -1.92 30.50 -43.03
C GLU A 194 -2.41 31.93 -42.78
N PHE A 195 -1.46 32.88 -42.72
CA PHE A 195 -1.77 34.30 -42.61
C PHE A 195 -1.52 35.02 -43.93
N PRO A 196 -2.18 36.16 -44.19
CA PRO A 196 -1.89 36.99 -45.35
C PRO A 196 -0.40 37.32 -45.47
N GLY A 197 0.12 37.32 -46.69
CA GLY A 197 1.54 37.56 -46.95
C GLY A 197 2.04 38.88 -46.32
N GLY A 198 3.18 38.82 -45.63
CA GLY A 198 3.79 39.97 -44.97
C GLY A 198 3.27 40.26 -43.56
N THR A 199 2.40 39.40 -43.01
CA THR A 199 1.92 39.51 -41.62
C THR A 199 2.66 38.56 -40.68
N HIS A 200 2.67 38.87 -39.38
CA HIS A 200 3.26 38.03 -38.34
C HIS A 200 2.28 37.90 -37.18
N LEU A 201 2.17 36.70 -36.61
CA LEU A 201 1.43 36.48 -35.38
C LEU A 201 2.20 37.08 -34.19
N ILE A 202 1.54 37.95 -33.43
CA ILE A 202 2.13 38.71 -32.31
C ILE A 202 1.36 38.57 -30.99
N SER A 203 0.28 37.78 -30.99
CA SER A 203 -0.56 37.45 -29.82
C SER A 203 -0.85 35.95 -29.81
N SER A 204 -1.51 35.45 -28.76
CA SER A 204 -2.02 34.08 -28.73
C SER A 204 -3.14 33.87 -29.76
N VAL A 205 -3.28 32.63 -30.25
CA VAL A 205 -4.47 32.20 -30.99
C VAL A 205 -5.50 31.75 -29.97
N CYS A 206 -6.74 32.22 -30.09
CA CYS A 206 -7.80 31.89 -29.14
C CYS A 206 -9.03 31.34 -29.87
N TYR A 207 -9.64 30.33 -29.28
CA TYR A 207 -10.98 29.88 -29.62
C TYR A 207 -11.96 30.46 -28.60
N ILE A 208 -13.03 31.09 -29.09
CA ILE A 208 -14.08 31.69 -28.26
C ILE A 208 -15.41 31.12 -28.74
N SER A 209 -16.22 30.62 -27.81
CA SER A 209 -17.58 30.15 -28.09
C SER A 209 -18.56 30.76 -27.11
N VAL A 210 -19.73 31.13 -27.60
CA VAL A 210 -20.84 31.64 -26.78
C VAL A 210 -22.10 30.87 -27.17
N SER A 211 -22.82 30.36 -26.17
CA SER A 211 -24.07 29.62 -26.34
C SER A 211 -25.28 30.47 -25.94
N PRO A 212 -26.43 30.29 -26.60
CA PRO A 212 -26.65 29.45 -27.78
C PRO A 212 -25.90 29.98 -28.99
N THR A 213 -25.50 29.09 -29.89
CA THR A 213 -24.90 29.44 -31.18
C THR A 213 -25.98 30.06 -32.06
N VAL A 214 -26.21 31.36 -31.90
CA VAL A 214 -27.14 32.14 -32.72
C VAL A 214 -26.40 32.86 -33.84
N PRO A 215 -27.05 33.11 -34.99
CA PRO A 215 -26.38 33.74 -36.13
C PRO A 215 -25.91 35.18 -35.87
N GLN A 216 -26.58 35.89 -34.95
CA GLN A 216 -26.28 37.28 -34.61
C GLN A 216 -26.52 37.52 -33.12
N LEU A 217 -25.57 38.22 -32.49
CA LEU A 217 -25.68 38.71 -31.12
C LEU A 217 -26.34 40.10 -31.14
N ASP A 218 -27.18 40.39 -30.16
CA ASP A 218 -27.86 41.71 -30.07
C ASP A 218 -26.90 42.82 -29.62
N LYS A 219 -25.83 42.46 -28.91
CA LYS A 219 -24.74 43.36 -28.53
C LYS A 219 -23.37 42.74 -28.84
N PRO A 220 -22.35 43.55 -29.14
CA PRO A 220 -21.01 43.05 -29.40
C PRO A 220 -20.37 42.50 -28.13
N VAL A 221 -19.63 41.41 -28.25
CA VAL A 221 -18.73 40.91 -27.22
C VAL A 221 -17.37 41.58 -27.39
N THR A 222 -16.75 41.97 -26.28
CA THR A 222 -15.41 42.57 -26.31
C THR A 222 -14.37 41.50 -26.06
N VAL A 223 -13.36 41.44 -26.93
CA VAL A 223 -12.21 40.55 -26.80
C VAL A 223 -10.96 41.42 -26.73
N GLU A 224 -10.19 41.31 -25.66
CA GLU A 224 -8.88 41.97 -25.55
C GLU A 224 -7.78 40.92 -25.46
N LEU A 225 -6.71 41.16 -26.21
CA LEU A 225 -5.57 40.25 -26.32
C LEU A 225 -4.28 41.01 -26.09
N VAL A 226 -3.42 40.48 -25.23
CA VAL A 226 -2.05 40.96 -25.06
C VAL A 226 -1.21 40.59 -26.30
N HIS A 227 -0.40 41.53 -26.76
CA HIS A 227 0.51 41.34 -27.89
C HIS A 227 1.95 41.74 -27.54
N CYS A 228 2.92 41.19 -28.28
CA CYS A 228 4.33 41.53 -28.12
C CYS A 228 4.82 42.68 -29.02
N ALA A 229 3.95 43.26 -29.85
CA ALA A 229 4.32 44.41 -30.68
C ALA A 229 4.59 45.66 -29.84
N HIS A 230 5.72 46.32 -30.08
CA HIS A 230 6.03 47.60 -29.48
C HIS A 230 5.38 48.73 -30.30
N LEU A 231 4.43 49.45 -29.69
CA LEU A 231 3.80 50.62 -30.28
C LEU A 231 4.29 51.88 -29.54
N SER A 232 4.97 52.77 -30.24
CA SER A 232 5.42 54.07 -29.72
C SER A 232 4.36 55.17 -29.82
N SER A 233 3.29 54.96 -30.60
CA SER A 233 2.19 55.90 -30.77
C SER A 233 0.91 55.22 -31.26
N GLU A 234 -0.26 55.77 -30.91
CA GLU A 234 -1.57 55.24 -31.31
C GLU A 234 -1.74 55.10 -32.84
N SER A 235 -1.09 55.95 -33.65
CA SER A 235 -1.14 55.88 -35.12
C SER A 235 -0.57 54.58 -35.71
N GLN A 236 0.14 53.78 -34.91
CA GLN A 236 0.67 52.46 -35.30
C GLN A 236 -0.35 51.34 -35.06
N SER A 237 -1.46 51.57 -34.36
CA SER A 237 -2.52 50.57 -34.17
C SER A 237 -3.14 50.11 -35.48
N LYS A 238 -3.07 50.94 -36.53
CA LYS A 238 -3.50 50.60 -37.90
C LYS A 238 -2.76 49.41 -38.53
N TYR A 239 -1.61 49.02 -37.96
CA TYR A 239 -0.84 47.85 -38.40
C TYR A 239 -1.23 46.57 -37.64
N LEU A 240 -2.11 46.69 -36.64
CA LEU A 240 -2.69 45.54 -35.94
C LEU A 240 -4.02 45.19 -36.59
N SER A 241 -4.26 43.90 -36.77
CA SER A 241 -5.54 43.38 -37.25
C SER A 241 -5.85 42.07 -36.54
N PHE A 242 -7.09 41.90 -36.13
CA PHE A 242 -7.60 40.59 -35.71
C PHE A 242 -7.90 39.76 -36.95
N VAL A 243 -7.50 38.49 -36.92
CA VAL A 243 -7.84 37.50 -37.95
C VAL A 243 -8.76 36.49 -37.29
N VAL A 244 -9.91 36.26 -37.89
CA VAL A 244 -10.88 35.25 -37.48
C VAL A 244 -10.84 34.14 -38.52
N ALA A 245 -10.67 32.90 -38.09
CA ALA A 245 -10.82 31.74 -38.95
C ALA A 245 -12.31 31.50 -39.23
N GLU A 246 -12.68 31.34 -40.50
CA GLU A 246 -14.04 30.95 -40.94
C GLU A 246 -14.23 29.43 -40.92
#